data_AF-Q4SC44-F1
#
_entry.id   AF-Q4SC44-F1
#
_cell.length_a   1.000
_cell.length_b   1.000
_cell.length_c   1.000
_cell.angle_alpha   90.00
_cell.angle_beta   90.00
_cell.angle_gamma   90.00
#
_symmetry.space_group_name_H-M   'P 1'
#
loop_
_entity.id
_entity.type
_entity.pdbx_description
1 polymer ?
#
loop_
_entity_poly.entity_id
_entity_poly.type
_entity_poly.pdbx_seq_one_letter_code
_entity_poly.pdbx_strand_id
1 'polypeptide(L)'
;QIQCSNCQFVWCFKCHAPWHNGLKCRQYRKGDKLLRTWASVIEHGQRNAQKCPQCKIHIQRTEGCDHMTCTQCNTNFCYRCGQRYRHLRFFGDHTSNLSVFGCKYRYLPDKPHLRRFIRGSVCGECAIILHFC
;
A
#
# COMPACT_ATOMS: atom_id res chain seq x y z
N GLN A 1 25.80 18.36 -21.61
CA GLN A 1 26.22 17.17 -20.86
C GLN A 1 27.21 17.62 -19.80
N ILE A 2 27.14 17.11 -18.57
CA ILE A 2 28.15 17.34 -17.55
C ILE A 2 28.60 15.98 -17.04
N GLN A 3 29.90 15.82 -16.77
CA GLN A 3 30.48 14.59 -16.24
C GLN A 3 31.22 14.90 -14.93
N CYS A 4 30.97 14.08 -13.92
CA CYS A 4 31.66 14.14 -12.63
C CYS A 4 33.06 13.51 -12.76
N SER A 5 34.12 14.22 -12.39
CA SER A 5 35.50 13.70 -12.47
C SER A 5 35.80 12.60 -11.44
N ASN A 6 35.11 12.62 -10.29
CA ASN A 6 35.30 11.66 -9.21
C ASN A 6 34.49 10.37 -9.44
N CYS A 7 33.26 10.53 -9.92
CA CYS A 7 32.25 9.47 -10.00
C CYS A 7 31.92 9.03 -11.43
N GLN A 8 32.52 9.66 -12.44
CA GLN A 8 32.29 9.44 -13.89
C GLN A 8 30.82 9.51 -14.35
N PHE A 9 29.90 9.88 -13.45
CA PHE A 9 28.49 9.99 -13.73
C PHE A 9 28.21 11.16 -14.67
N VAL A 10 27.43 10.87 -15.72
CA VAL A 10 27.06 11.82 -16.76
C VAL A 10 25.59 12.17 -16.64
N TRP A 11 25.30 13.47 -16.55
CA TRP A 11 23.94 13.97 -16.36
C TRP A 11 23.64 15.21 -17.20
N CYS A 12 22.35 15.50 -17.33
CA CYS A 12 21.88 16.67 -18.05
C CYS A 12 21.64 17.84 -17.10
N PHE A 13 22.32 18.97 -17.35
CA PHE A 13 22.23 20.18 -16.51
C PHE A 13 20.80 20.76 -16.42
N LYS A 14 19.97 20.62 -17.45
CA LYS A 14 18.64 21.25 -17.46
C LYS A 14 17.60 20.48 -16.64
N CYS A 15 17.71 19.16 -16.58
CA CYS A 15 16.71 18.29 -15.95
C CYS A 15 17.25 17.53 -14.73
N HIS A 16 18.55 17.62 -14.45
CA HIS A 16 19.27 16.89 -13.40
C HIS A 16 19.04 15.37 -13.45
N ALA A 17 18.68 14.85 -14.62
CA ALA A 17 18.49 13.44 -14.86
C ALA A 17 19.76 12.82 -15.48
N PRO A 18 19.91 11.48 -15.41
CA PRO A 18 20.93 10.77 -16.17
C PRO A 18 20.96 11.22 -17.64
N TRP A 19 22.14 11.23 -18.24
CA TRP A 19 22.31 11.68 -19.60
C TRP A 19 21.47 10.85 -20.58
N HIS A 20 20.65 11.52 -21.39
CA HIS A 20 19.72 10.90 -22.32
C HIS A 20 20.01 11.34 -23.75
N ASN A 21 20.77 10.52 -24.49
CA ASN A 21 21.15 10.82 -25.88
C ASN A 21 19.93 10.69 -26.82
N GLY A 22 19.72 11.67 -27.70
CA GLY A 22 18.63 11.64 -28.69
C GLY A 22 17.22 11.93 -28.17
N LEU A 23 17.02 12.14 -26.86
CA LEU A 23 15.72 12.49 -26.27
C LEU A 23 15.70 13.92 -25.76
N LYS A 24 14.59 14.64 -25.97
CA LYS A 24 14.37 15.94 -25.32
C LYS A 24 14.06 15.74 -23.84
N CYS A 25 14.46 16.67 -22.97
CA CYS A 25 14.24 16.61 -21.51
C CYS A 25 12.76 16.34 -21.15
N ARG A 26 11.81 16.92 -21.90
CA ARG A 26 10.37 16.70 -21.71
C ARG A 26 9.93 15.27 -22.00
N GLN A 27 10.50 14.63 -23.03
CA GLN A 27 10.19 13.24 -23.38
C GLN A 27 10.77 12.28 -22.35
N TYR A 28 12.00 12.53 -21.90
CA TYR A 28 12.63 11.75 -20.84
C TYR A 28 11.80 11.75 -19.56
N ARG A 29 11.38 12.93 -19.08
CA ARG A 29 10.54 13.06 -17.86
C ARG A 29 9.18 12.39 -18.00
N LYS A 30 8.58 12.41 -19.20
CA LYS A 30 7.32 11.72 -19.48
C LYS A 30 7.50 10.20 -19.46
N GLY A 31 8.59 9.70 -20.06
CA GLY A 31 8.96 8.28 -20.04
C GLY A 31 9.21 7.79 -18.61
N ASP A 32 9.99 8.52 -17.83
CA ASP A 32 10.27 8.21 -16.42
C ASP A 32 8.99 8.15 -15.57
N LYS A 33 8.07 9.10 -15.78
CA LYS A 33 6.75 9.08 -15.12
C LYS A 33 5.93 7.85 -15.52
N LEU A 34 5.94 7.47 -16.79
CA LEU A 34 5.23 6.28 -17.28
C LEU A 34 5.83 4.99 -16.71
N LEU A 35 7.17 4.90 -16.67
CA LEU A 35 7.90 3.79 -16.04
C LEU A 35 7.53 3.67 -14.57
N ARG A 36 7.49 4.78 -13.84
CA ARG A 36 7.11 4.78 -12.42
C ARG A 36 5.64 4.38 -12.21
N THR A 37 4.75 4.84 -13.07
CA THR A 37 3.32 4.44 -13.03
C THR A 37 3.14 2.97 -13.38
N TRP A 38 3.81 2.47 -14.42
CA TRP A 38 3.80 1.07 -14.81
C TRP A 38 4.36 0.17 -13.71
N ALA A 39 5.51 0.54 -13.12
CA ALA A 39 6.12 -0.16 -11.99
C ALA A 39 5.15 -0.21 -10.80
N SER A 40 4.48 0.91 -10.49
CA SER A 40 3.46 0.94 -9.45
C SER A 40 2.29 0.00 -9.77
N VAL A 41 1.79 -0.04 -11.01
CA VAL A 41 0.69 -0.94 -11.40
C VAL A 41 1.08 -2.41 -11.32
N ILE A 42 2.27 -2.78 -11.78
CA ILE A 42 2.79 -4.15 -11.68
C ILE A 42 3.04 -4.55 -10.23
N GLU A 43 3.55 -3.64 -9.41
CA GLU A 43 3.75 -3.89 -7.98
C GLU A 43 2.44 -4.28 -7.28
N HIS A 44 1.27 -3.76 -7.67
CA HIS A 44 0.01 -4.14 -7.04
C HIS A 44 -0.32 -5.65 -7.21
N GLY A 45 0.20 -6.31 -8.24
CA GLY A 45 0.03 -7.75 -8.46
C GLY A 45 1.17 -8.62 -7.90
N GLN A 46 2.33 -8.03 -7.60
CA GLN A 46 3.58 -8.74 -7.30
C GLN A 46 4.30 -8.13 -6.08
N ARG A 47 3.57 -7.71 -5.04
CA ARG A 47 4.20 -7.47 -3.73
C ARG A 47 4.57 -8.81 -3.10
N ASN A 48 5.73 -9.33 -3.53
CA ASN A 48 6.39 -10.45 -2.87
C ASN A 48 6.80 -10.11 -1.44
N ALA A 49 6.71 -8.85 -1.00
CA ALA A 49 6.83 -8.50 0.41
C ALA A 49 5.85 -7.41 0.85
N GLN A 50 5.28 -7.59 2.04
CA GLN A 50 4.42 -6.63 2.73
C GLN A 50 5.13 -6.06 3.96
N LYS A 51 4.94 -4.77 4.23
CA LYS A 51 5.50 -4.11 5.41
C LYS A 51 4.68 -4.45 6.66
N CYS A 52 5.37 -4.80 7.75
CA CYS A 52 4.76 -4.88 9.07
C CYS A 52 4.22 -3.50 9.48
N PRO A 53 2.98 -3.39 10.00
CA PRO A 53 2.42 -2.11 10.44
C PRO A 53 3.18 -1.48 11.62
N GLN A 54 3.83 -2.29 12.46
CA GLN A 54 4.52 -1.87 13.67
C GLN A 54 6.02 -1.59 13.41
N CYS A 55 6.83 -2.60 13.12
CA CYS A 55 8.27 -2.45 12.94
C CYS A 55 8.73 -2.12 11.51
N LYS A 56 7.79 -2.01 10.55
CA LYS A 56 8.04 -1.65 9.14
C LYS A 56 8.96 -2.58 8.35
N ILE A 57 9.38 -3.71 8.92
CA ILE A 57 10.14 -4.73 8.19
C ILE A 57 9.32 -5.30 7.04
N HIS A 58 9.98 -5.69 5.95
CA HIS A 58 9.35 -6.37 4.83
C HIS A 58 9.28 -7.87 5.11
N ILE A 59 8.09 -8.43 4.98
CA ILE A 59 7.80 -9.84 5.21
C ILE A 59 7.28 -10.39 3.89
N GLN A 60 7.87 -11.48 3.40
CA GLN A 60 7.41 -12.18 2.21
C GLN A 60 6.37 -13.23 2.59
N ARG A 61 5.36 -13.41 1.74
CA ARG A 61 4.32 -14.44 1.95
C ARG A 61 4.89 -15.82 1.65
N THR A 62 4.75 -16.75 2.59
CA THR A 62 5.23 -18.13 2.45
C THR A 62 4.25 -19.05 1.75
N GLU A 63 2.92 -18.90 1.93
CA GLU A 63 1.82 -19.45 1.08
C GLU A 63 0.45 -19.35 1.79
N GLY A 64 -0.66 -19.42 1.02
CA GLY A 64 -2.00 -19.83 1.46
C GLY A 64 -2.84 -18.89 2.35
N CYS A 65 -2.26 -18.20 3.33
CA CYS A 65 -3.02 -17.43 4.33
C CYS A 65 -2.70 -15.92 4.30
N ASP A 66 -3.74 -15.10 4.37
CA ASP A 66 -3.60 -13.64 4.48
C ASP A 66 -3.27 -13.19 5.92
N HIS A 67 -3.50 -14.03 6.92
CA HIS A 67 -3.16 -13.75 8.30
C HIS A 67 -1.69 -14.09 8.56
N MET A 68 -0.88 -13.09 8.83
CA MET A 68 0.56 -13.26 9.09
C MET A 68 0.95 -12.66 10.44
N THR A 69 1.91 -13.30 11.09
CA THR A 69 2.53 -12.82 12.33
C THR A 69 3.94 -12.35 12.03
N CYS A 70 4.27 -11.13 12.46
CA CYS A 70 5.62 -10.60 12.32
C CYS A 70 6.60 -11.31 13.25
N THR A 71 7.70 -11.83 12.72
CA THR A 71 8.72 -12.56 13.52
C THR A 71 9.52 -11.66 14.48
N GLN A 72 9.63 -10.36 14.19
CA GLN A 72 10.42 -9.43 15.01
C GLN A 72 9.61 -8.80 16.14
N CYS A 73 8.32 -8.52 15.92
CA CYS A 73 7.48 -7.79 16.88
C CYS A 73 6.19 -8.53 17.26
N ASN A 74 6.06 -9.81 16.86
CA ASN A 74 4.93 -10.70 17.15
C ASN A 74 3.55 -10.11 16.84
N THR A 75 3.49 -9.16 15.92
CA THR A 75 2.26 -8.46 15.57
C THR A 75 1.52 -9.22 14.48
N ASN A 76 0.25 -9.53 14.74
CA ASN A 76 -0.65 -10.14 13.76
C ASN A 76 -1.22 -9.09 12.79
N PHE A 77 -1.02 -9.28 11.50
CA PHE A 77 -1.47 -8.36 10.46
C PHE A 77 -1.93 -9.08 9.20
N CYS A 78 -2.76 -8.40 8.41
CA CYS A 78 -3.25 -8.91 7.15
C CYS A 78 -2.26 -8.58 6.04
N TYR A 79 -1.76 -9.60 5.35
CA TYR A 79 -0.81 -9.44 4.25
C TYR A 79 -1.41 -8.65 3.09
N ARG A 80 -2.71 -8.82 2.78
CA ARG A 80 -3.36 -8.12 1.66
C ARG A 80 -3.46 -6.62 1.87
N CYS A 81 -3.83 -6.17 3.08
CA CYS A 81 -4.05 -4.74 3.33
C CYS A 81 -2.99 -4.06 4.21
N GLY A 82 -2.09 -4.83 4.81
CA GLY A 82 -1.06 -4.33 5.72
C GLY A 82 -1.56 -3.82 7.06
N GLN A 83 -2.85 -4.02 7.39
CA GLN A 83 -3.43 -3.56 8.65
C GLN A 83 -3.27 -4.61 9.74
N ARG A 84 -3.12 -4.15 10.98
CA ARG A 84 -3.08 -5.01 12.16
C ARG A 84 -4.45 -5.64 12.37
N TYR A 85 -4.50 -6.93 12.72
CA TYR A 85 -5.73 -7.54 13.20
C TYR A 85 -6.10 -6.89 14.53
N ARG A 86 -7.26 -6.24 14.58
CA ARG A 86 -7.87 -5.71 15.80
C ARG A 86 -9.17 -6.46 15.99
N HIS A 87 -9.30 -7.14 17.11
CA HIS A 87 -10.56 -7.75 17.50
C HIS A 87 -11.25 -6.81 18.48
N LEU A 88 -12.29 -6.13 18.02
CA LEU A 88 -13.10 -5.26 18.86
C LEU A 88 -14.50 -5.87 18.89
N ARG A 89 -15.01 -6.13 20.10
CA ARG A 89 -16.28 -6.85 20.33
C ARG A 89 -17.45 -6.28 19.53
N PHE A 90 -17.46 -4.96 19.30
CA PHE A 90 -18.51 -4.26 18.57
C PHE A 90 -18.20 -3.95 17.10
N PHE A 91 -16.93 -3.78 16.73
CA PHE A 91 -16.56 -3.37 15.36
C PHE A 91 -16.21 -4.55 14.44
N GLY A 92 -16.36 -5.78 14.94
CA GLY A 92 -16.10 -7.00 14.20
C GLY A 92 -14.61 -7.31 14.04
N ASP A 93 -14.37 -8.41 13.33
CA ASP A 93 -13.06 -8.93 12.98
C ASP A 93 -12.59 -8.39 11.61
N HIS A 94 -11.28 -8.51 11.34
CA HIS A 94 -10.72 -8.01 10.09
C HIS A 94 -11.20 -8.78 8.83
N THR A 95 -11.74 -9.99 9.04
CA THR A 95 -12.19 -10.92 8.00
C THR A 95 -13.62 -10.72 7.54
N SER A 96 -14.49 -10.06 8.33
CA SER A 96 -15.86 -9.76 7.91
C SER A 96 -15.92 -8.61 6.91
N ASN A 97 -16.84 -8.72 5.95
CA ASN A 97 -16.97 -7.74 4.86
C ASN A 97 -17.44 -6.37 5.37
N LEU A 98 -18.37 -6.38 6.32
CA LEU A 98 -19.03 -5.21 6.90
C LEU A 98 -18.29 -4.61 8.10
N SER A 99 -17.27 -5.28 8.65
CA SER A 99 -16.48 -4.69 9.73
C SER A 99 -15.88 -3.36 9.28
N VAL A 100 -16.02 -2.35 10.14
CA VAL A 100 -15.42 -1.02 9.98
C VAL A 100 -13.91 -1.13 9.77
N PHE A 101 -13.27 -2.05 10.50
CA PHE A 101 -11.83 -2.33 10.42
C PHE A 101 -11.50 -3.54 9.53
N GLY A 102 -12.46 -4.01 8.72
CA GLY A 102 -12.29 -5.13 7.80
C GLY A 102 -11.29 -4.86 6.67
N CYS A 103 -10.82 -5.90 6.00
CA CYS A 103 -9.88 -5.78 4.88
C CYS A 103 -10.45 -4.95 3.72
N LYS A 104 -9.69 -3.95 3.24
CA LYS A 104 -10.05 -3.08 2.10
C LYS A 104 -10.32 -3.91 0.84
N TYR A 105 -9.50 -4.94 0.60
CA TYR A 105 -9.52 -5.72 -0.64
C TYR A 105 -10.54 -6.86 -0.64
N ARG A 106 -11.29 -7.06 0.45
CA ARG A 106 -12.30 -8.14 0.56
C ARG A 106 -13.71 -7.68 0.18
N TYR A 107 -14.04 -6.41 0.41
CA TYR A 107 -15.36 -5.86 0.11
C TYR A 107 -15.24 -4.67 -0.85
N LEU A 108 -15.90 -4.76 -2.01
CA LEU A 108 -15.93 -3.71 -3.04
C LEU A 108 -14.53 -3.10 -3.33
N PRO A 109 -13.52 -3.90 -3.75
CA PRO A 109 -12.15 -3.45 -3.95
C PRO A 109 -12.05 -2.22 -4.86
N ASP A 110 -12.79 -2.22 -5.97
CA ASP A 110 -12.75 -1.19 -7.01
C ASP A 110 -13.62 0.04 -6.71
N LYS A 111 -14.48 -0.02 -5.69
CA LYS A 111 -15.42 1.07 -5.32
C LYS A 111 -15.12 1.58 -3.90
N PRO A 112 -14.03 2.36 -3.70
CA PRO A 112 -13.60 2.79 -2.37
C PRO A 112 -14.60 3.70 -1.66
N HIS A 113 -15.29 4.57 -2.39
CA HIS A 113 -16.30 5.47 -1.84
C HIS A 113 -17.50 4.70 -1.28
N LEU A 114 -18.01 3.74 -2.06
CA LEU A 114 -19.15 2.90 -1.65
C LEU A 114 -18.79 1.99 -0.47
N ARG A 115 -17.59 1.37 -0.47
CA ARG A 115 -17.09 0.61 0.68
C ARG A 115 -17.07 1.45 1.96
N ARG A 116 -16.56 2.68 1.89
CA ARG A 116 -16.45 3.57 3.05
C ARG A 116 -17.82 4.03 3.54
N PHE A 117 -18.74 4.30 2.63
CA PHE A 117 -20.12 4.64 2.96
C PHE A 117 -20.81 3.49 3.71
N ILE A 118 -20.81 2.27 3.14
CA ILE A 118 -21.50 1.11 3.72
C ILE A 118 -20.90 0.74 5.08
N ARG A 119 -19.57 0.69 5.21
CA ARG A 119 -18.93 0.43 6.52
C ARG A 119 -19.13 1.57 7.52
N GLY A 120 -19.23 2.81 7.04
CA GLY A 120 -19.52 3.98 7.87
C GLY A 120 -20.92 3.93 8.47
N SER A 121 -21.91 3.44 7.71
CA SER A 121 -23.29 3.27 8.20
C SER A 121 -23.38 2.29 9.38
N VAL A 122 -22.65 1.17 9.32
CA VAL A 122 -22.56 0.19 10.44
C VAL A 122 -21.98 0.83 11.70
N CYS A 123 -21.01 1.73 11.54
CA CYS A 123 -20.40 2.45 12.67
C CYS A 123 -21.39 3.42 13.34
N GLY A 124 -22.34 3.98 12.59
CA GLY A 124 -23.40 4.84 13.13
C GLY A 124 -24.33 4.08 14.07
N GLU A 125 -24.74 2.87 13.70
CA GLU A 125 -25.56 1.99 14.56
C GLU A 125 -24.77 1.48 15.78
N CYS A 126 -23.50 1.11 15.62
CA CYS A 126 -22.67 0.69 16.76
C CYS A 126 -22.35 1.82 17.76
N ALA A 127 -22.21 3.07 17.30
CA ALA A 127 -21.96 4.22 18.16
C ALA A 127 -23.18 4.55 19.04
N ILE A 128 -24.39 4.34 18.53
CA ILE A 128 -25.62 4.47 19.31
C ILE A 128 -25.64 3.42 20.43
N ILE A 129 -25.27 2.17 20.14
CA ILE A 129 -25.23 1.09 21.14
C ILE A 129 -24.18 1.36 22.25
N LEU A 130 -23.03 1.95 21.91
CA LEU A 130 -21.98 2.29 22.90
C LEU A 130 -22.34 3.47 23.80
N HIS A 131 -23.27 4.34 23.41
CA HIS A 131 -23.70 5.48 24.21
C HIS A 131 -24.80 5.13 25.23
N PHE A 132 -25.37 3.93 25.15
CA PHE A 132 -26.44 3.42 26.01
C PHE A 132 -25.98 2.29 26.96
N CYS A 133 -24.67 2.11 27.15
CA CYS A 133 -24.10 1.15 28.11
C CYS A 133 -23.19 1.84 29.13
#